data_AF-A0A962T2H3-F1
#
_entry.id   AF-A0A962T2H3-F1
#
_cell.length_a   1.000
_cell.length_b   1.000
_cell.length_c   1.000
_cell.angle_alpha   90.00
_cell.angle_beta   90.00
_cell.angle_gamma   90.00
#
_symmetry.space_group_name_H-M   'P 1'
#
loop_
_entity.id
_entity.type
_entity.pdbx_description
1 polymer ?
#
loop_
_entity_poly.entity_id
_entity_poly.type
_entity_poly.pdbx_seq_one_letter_code
_entity_poly.pdbx_strand_id
1 'polypeptide(L)'
;MCNTCGCNITDGNRHLLSPPPDRAAPISTPERILNGLLDQNDQQAQINRSRLDAQGVLTINLMSSPGSGKTSLLESTIRTLQGRLRIGVIEGDLETENDADRIRALGVPVHQITTGTACHLDAHLVHGALNRLNLTDLDLLFIENVGNLVCPAS
;
A
#
# COMPACT_ATOMS: atom_id res chain seq x y z
N MET A 1 1.25 4.30 20.92
CA MET A 1 0.52 5.46 21.47
C MET A 1 -0.45 5.14 22.61
N CYS A 2 -0.57 3.91 23.12
CA CYS A 2 -1.35 3.62 24.36
C CYS A 2 -0.55 3.75 25.67
N ASN A 3 0.78 3.88 25.63
CA ASN A 3 1.59 4.19 26.82
C ASN A 3 1.57 5.68 27.21
N THR A 4 0.92 6.53 26.42
CA THR A 4 0.93 7.99 26.61
C THR A 4 -0.36 8.53 27.24
N CYS A 5 -1.45 7.75 27.24
CA CYS A 5 -2.78 8.19 27.70
C CYS A 5 -3.14 7.70 29.13
N GLY A 6 -2.31 6.86 29.77
CA GLY A 6 -2.53 6.43 31.15
C GLY A 6 -3.58 5.32 31.35
N CYS A 7 -4.18 4.80 30.27
CA CYS A 7 -5.16 3.70 30.33
C CYS A 7 -4.50 2.30 30.46
N ASN A 8 -3.33 2.20 31.08
CA ASN A 8 -2.53 0.96 31.12
C ASN A 8 -2.83 0.11 32.38
N ILE A 9 -2.29 -1.11 32.39
CA ILE A 9 -2.27 -2.00 33.54
C ILE A 9 -1.58 -1.31 34.71
N THR A 10 -2.29 -1.20 35.83
CA THR A 10 -1.81 -0.70 37.12
C THR A 10 -1.71 -1.84 38.11
N ASP A 11 -1.01 -1.64 39.22
CA ASP A 11 -0.91 -2.68 40.25
C ASP A 11 -2.28 -3.10 40.81
N GLY A 12 -3.29 -2.22 40.75
CA GLY A 12 -4.67 -2.52 41.18
C GLY A 12 -5.45 -3.43 40.22
N ASN A 13 -5.15 -3.43 38.92
CA ASN A 13 -5.90 -4.19 37.91
C ASN A 13 -5.10 -5.35 37.29
N ARG A 14 -3.84 -5.55 37.71
CA ARG A 14 -2.92 -6.61 37.24
C ARG A 14 -3.47 -8.04 37.40
N HIS A 15 -4.34 -8.28 38.38
CA HIS A 15 -4.94 -9.59 38.64
C HIS A 15 -5.84 -10.09 37.51
N LEU A 16 -6.35 -9.19 36.65
CA LEU A 16 -7.22 -9.52 35.51
C LEU A 16 -6.45 -10.13 34.32
N LEU A 17 -5.11 -10.16 34.37
CA LEU A 17 -4.25 -10.71 33.32
C LEU A 17 -3.82 -12.16 33.60
N SER A 18 -4.19 -12.72 34.76
CA SER A 18 -3.91 -14.12 35.06
C SER A 18 -4.92 -14.98 34.31
N PRO A 19 -4.49 -15.86 33.38
CA PRO A 19 -5.43 -16.77 32.73
C PRO A 19 -5.96 -17.79 33.75
N PRO A 20 -7.23 -18.24 33.64
CA PRO A 20 -7.67 -19.43 34.36
C PRO A 20 -6.79 -20.63 33.94
N PRO A 21 -6.55 -21.61 34.84
CA PRO A 21 -5.46 -22.58 34.73
C PRO A 21 -5.57 -23.59 33.57
N ASP A 22 -6.49 -23.41 32.61
CA ASP A 22 -6.84 -24.43 31.62
C ASP A 22 -6.87 -23.95 30.16
N ARG A 23 -6.16 -22.85 29.83
CA ARG A 23 -5.98 -22.42 28.43
C ARG A 23 -4.53 -22.06 28.11
N ALA A 24 -3.67 -23.06 28.01
CA ALA A 24 -2.36 -22.93 27.39
C ALA A 24 -2.48 -23.04 25.86
N ALA A 25 -2.75 -21.92 25.20
CA ALA A 25 -2.34 -21.73 23.81
C ALA A 25 -1.23 -20.67 23.81
N PRO A 26 -0.16 -20.81 23.00
CA PRO A 26 0.92 -19.85 22.98
C PRO A 26 0.41 -18.55 22.37
N ILE A 27 0.14 -17.55 23.21
CA ILE A 27 -0.16 -16.20 22.73
C ILE A 27 1.16 -15.66 22.18
N SER A 28 1.29 -15.64 20.86
CA SER A 28 2.38 -14.93 20.17
C SER A 28 2.38 -13.47 20.62
N THR A 29 3.53 -12.97 21.08
CA THR A 29 3.68 -11.57 21.47
C THR A 29 3.33 -10.66 20.28
N PRO A 30 2.71 -9.48 20.50
CA PRO A 30 2.31 -8.57 19.42
C PRO A 30 3.44 -8.24 18.44
N GLU A 31 4.68 -8.14 18.94
CA GLU A 31 5.89 -7.94 18.12
C GLU A 31 6.15 -9.09 17.14
N ARG A 32 5.94 -10.35 17.55
CA ARG A 32 6.13 -11.52 16.66
C ARG A 32 5.05 -11.60 15.58
N ILE A 33 3.82 -11.18 15.89
CA ILE A 33 2.73 -11.13 14.92
C ILE A 33 3.00 -10.02 13.90
N LEU A 34 3.40 -8.83 14.36
CA LEU A 34 3.74 -7.71 13.49
C LEU A 34 4.91 -8.04 12.57
N ASN A 35 6.00 -8.62 13.10
CA ASN A 35 7.14 -9.04 12.30
C ASN A 35 6.75 -10.11 11.26
N GLY A 36 5.92 -11.09 11.64
CA GLY A 36 5.45 -12.12 10.69
C GLY A 36 4.59 -11.57 9.55
N LEU A 37 3.79 -10.52 9.80
CA LEU A 37 3.01 -9.84 8.75
C LEU A 37 3.91 -9.01 7.82
N LEU A 38 4.90 -8.32 8.37
CA LEU A 38 5.90 -7.58 7.60
C LEU A 38 6.71 -8.52 6.70
N ASP A 39 7.12 -9.68 7.22
CA ASP A 39 7.86 -10.70 6.46
C ASP A 39 7.05 -11.23 5.26
N GLN A 40 5.73 -11.41 5.41
CA GLN A 40 4.86 -11.85 4.31
C GLN A 40 4.73 -10.78 3.23
N ASN A 41 4.55 -9.51 3.64
CA ASN A 41 4.48 -8.41 2.70
C ASN A 41 5.81 -8.23 1.95
N ASP A 42 6.95 -8.35 2.63
CA ASP A 42 8.28 -8.26 2.01
C ASP A 42 8.52 -9.35 0.97
N GLN A 43 8.09 -10.59 1.27
CA GLN A 43 8.13 -11.70 0.33
C GLN A 43 7.28 -11.39 -0.92
N GLN A 44 6.06 -10.90 -0.72
CA GLN A 44 5.19 -10.52 -1.83
C GLN A 44 5.75 -9.35 -2.65
N ALA A 45 6.35 -8.37 -1.98
CA ALA A 45 7.00 -7.24 -2.61
C ALA A 45 8.21 -7.69 -3.46
N GLN A 46 8.97 -8.68 -2.99
CA GLN A 46 10.07 -9.28 -3.75
C GLN A 46 9.59 -10.00 -5.01
N ILE A 47 8.47 -10.72 -4.93
CA ILE A 47 7.83 -11.35 -6.10
C ILE A 47 7.41 -10.28 -7.12
N ASN A 48 6.79 -9.18 -6.64
CA ASN A 48 6.37 -8.07 -7.51
C ASN A 48 7.57 -7.42 -8.20
N ARG A 49 8.63 -7.10 -7.45
CA ARG A 49 9.89 -6.54 -8.01
C ARG A 49 10.47 -7.46 -9.07
N SER A 50 10.61 -8.75 -8.76
CA SER A 50 11.15 -9.74 -9.71
C SER A 50 10.35 -9.81 -11.01
N ARG A 51 9.02 -9.70 -10.92
CA ARG A 51 8.14 -9.66 -12.10
C ARG A 51 8.32 -8.38 -12.91
N LEU A 52 8.36 -7.22 -12.26
CA LEU A 52 8.55 -5.93 -12.92
C LEU A 52 9.93 -5.85 -13.60
N ASP A 53 10.98 -6.34 -12.92
CA ASP A 53 12.33 -6.43 -13.45
C ASP A 53 12.41 -7.36 -14.67
N ALA A 54 11.75 -8.51 -14.61
CA ALA A 54 11.69 -9.45 -15.75
C ALA A 54 10.97 -8.85 -16.97
N GLN A 55 10.11 -7.85 -16.79
CA GLN A 55 9.42 -7.12 -17.85
C GLN A 55 10.12 -5.80 -18.24
N GLY A 56 11.20 -5.42 -17.53
CA GLY A 56 11.91 -4.17 -17.77
C GLY A 56 11.10 -2.90 -17.42
N VAL A 57 10.13 -3.00 -16.51
CA VAL A 57 9.23 -1.90 -16.16
C VAL A 57 9.77 -1.14 -14.95
N LEU A 58 10.18 0.12 -15.15
CA LEU A 58 10.50 1.00 -14.02
C LEU A 58 9.22 1.30 -13.24
N THR A 59 9.23 1.11 -11.93
CA THR A 59 8.06 1.37 -11.08
C THR A 59 8.35 2.43 -10.02
N ILE A 60 7.47 3.42 -9.89
CA ILE A 60 7.60 4.54 -8.94
C ILE A 60 6.37 4.57 -8.03
N ASN A 61 6.59 4.40 -6.73
CA ASN A 61 5.54 4.52 -5.70
C ASN A 61 5.52 5.95 -5.13
N LEU A 62 4.42 6.68 -5.38
CA LEU A 62 4.19 8.04 -4.90
C LEU A 62 3.36 8.02 -3.62
N MET A 63 4.00 8.34 -2.50
CA MET A 63 3.38 8.44 -1.18
C MET A 63 3.42 9.88 -0.68
N SER A 64 2.36 10.34 -0.02
CA SER A 64 2.27 11.69 0.52
C SER A 64 1.10 11.86 1.49
N SER A 65 0.96 13.04 2.09
CA SER A 65 -0.27 13.43 2.79
C SER A 65 -1.46 13.63 1.82
N PRO A 66 -2.72 13.55 2.29
CA PRO A 66 -3.88 13.96 1.50
C PRO A 66 -3.71 15.39 0.95
N GLY A 67 -4.15 15.62 -0.29
CA GLY A 67 -4.16 16.97 -0.89
C GLY A 67 -2.79 17.56 -1.24
N SER A 68 -1.69 16.80 -1.16
CA SER A 68 -0.35 17.31 -1.49
C SER A 68 -0.07 17.47 -2.99
N GLY A 69 -1.05 17.19 -3.85
CA GLY A 69 -0.92 17.32 -5.32
C GLY A 69 -0.29 16.13 -6.04
N LYS A 70 -0.35 14.90 -5.50
CA LYS A 70 0.16 13.68 -6.17
C LYS A 70 -0.44 13.51 -7.56
N THR A 71 -1.76 13.51 -7.66
CA THR A 71 -2.47 13.34 -8.93
C THR A 71 -2.11 14.45 -9.91
N SER A 72 -2.01 15.71 -9.46
CA SER A 72 -1.62 16.83 -10.34
C SER A 72 -0.18 16.68 -10.85
N LEU A 73 0.75 16.20 -10.00
CA LEU A 73 2.11 15.87 -10.41
C LEU A 73 2.11 14.75 -11.44
N LEU A 74 1.32 13.70 -11.21
CA LEU A 74 1.22 12.55 -12.08
C LEU A 74 0.62 12.92 -13.45
N GLU A 75 -0.46 13.71 -13.48
CA GLU A 75 -1.07 14.24 -14.70
C GLU A 75 -0.05 15.02 -15.54
N SER A 76 0.68 15.95 -14.91
CA SER A 76 1.72 16.74 -15.58
C SER A 76 2.85 15.88 -16.13
N THR A 77 3.25 14.86 -15.36
CA THR A 77 4.31 13.91 -15.74
C THR A 77 3.89 13.07 -16.94
N ILE A 78 2.68 12.52 -16.93
CA ILE A 78 2.12 11.74 -18.04
C ILE A 78 2.08 12.59 -19.31
N ARG A 79 1.54 13.81 -19.24
CA ARG A 79 1.47 14.71 -20.41
C ARG A 79 2.86 15.02 -20.99
N THR A 80 3.84 15.23 -20.11
CA THR A 80 5.22 15.57 -20.51
C THR A 80 5.93 14.38 -21.18
N LEU A 81 5.63 13.17 -20.75
CA LEU A 81 6.28 11.94 -21.22
C LEU A 81 5.46 11.21 -22.30
N GLN A 82 4.26 11.71 -22.63
CA GLN A 82 3.38 11.13 -23.63
C GLN A 82 4.09 11.02 -24.98
N GLY A 83 3.98 9.84 -25.60
CA GLY A 83 4.64 9.53 -26.88
C GLY A 83 6.14 9.21 -26.77
N ARG A 84 6.75 9.32 -25.58
CA ARG A 84 8.15 8.94 -25.32
C ARG A 84 8.27 7.65 -24.52
N LEU A 85 7.35 7.43 -23.59
CA LEU A 85 7.27 6.23 -22.75
C LEU A 85 5.84 5.72 -22.72
N ARG A 86 5.69 4.40 -22.65
CA ARG A 86 4.42 3.73 -22.40
C ARG A 86 4.19 3.68 -20.90
N ILE A 87 3.25 4.49 -20.41
CA ILE A 87 3.03 4.69 -18.97
C ILE A 87 1.76 3.99 -18.54
N GLY A 88 1.81 3.28 -17.41
CA GLY A 88 0.63 2.76 -16.71
C GLY A 88 0.54 3.35 -15.30
N VAL A 89 -0.64 3.29 -14.70
CA VAL A 89 -0.90 3.78 -13.34
C VAL A 89 -1.70 2.77 -12.53
N ILE A 90 -1.28 2.54 -11.30
CA ILE A 90 -2.11 1.97 -10.23
C ILE A 90 -2.48 3.11 -9.30
N GLU A 91 -3.75 3.33 -9.09
CA GLU A 91 -4.28 4.34 -8.18
C GLU A 91 -4.84 3.64 -6.94
N GLY A 92 -4.42 4.09 -5.76
CA GLY A 92 -4.97 3.66 -4.48
C GLY A 92 -5.70 4.80 -3.76
N ASP A 93 -7.01 4.63 -3.59
CA ASP A 93 -7.89 5.53 -2.84
C ASP A 93 -8.76 4.72 -1.87
N LEU A 94 -9.28 5.38 -0.83
CA LEU A 94 -10.12 4.73 0.17
C LEU A 94 -11.48 4.34 -0.40
N GLU A 95 -12.11 5.22 -1.18
CA GLU A 95 -13.52 5.08 -1.53
C GLU A 95 -13.89 5.52 -2.95
N THR A 96 -13.11 6.39 -3.59
CA THR A 96 -13.52 7.01 -4.87
C THR A 96 -12.62 6.58 -6.03
N GLU A 97 -13.11 6.70 -7.27
CA GLU A 97 -12.30 6.53 -8.49
C GLU A 97 -11.91 7.87 -9.13
N ASN A 98 -12.07 8.97 -8.42
CA ASN A 98 -11.97 10.31 -9.00
C ASN A 98 -10.58 10.57 -9.59
N ASP A 99 -9.51 10.16 -8.88
CA ASP A 99 -8.15 10.35 -9.38
C ASP A 99 -7.83 9.36 -10.50
N ALA A 100 -8.28 8.10 -10.42
CA ALA A 100 -8.19 7.17 -11.55
C ALA A 100 -8.90 7.69 -12.82
N ASP A 101 -10.11 8.26 -12.73
CA ASP A 101 -10.83 8.82 -13.88
C ASP A 101 -10.10 9.99 -14.53
N ARG A 102 -9.54 10.87 -13.71
CA ARG A 102 -8.69 11.98 -14.18
C ARG A 102 -7.48 11.48 -14.96
N ILE A 103 -6.83 10.42 -14.49
CA ILE A 103 -5.68 9.82 -15.16
C ILE A 103 -6.12 9.06 -16.44
N ARG A 104 -7.24 8.31 -16.40
CA ARG A 104 -7.78 7.61 -17.59
C ARG A 104 -8.08 8.58 -18.73
N ALA A 105 -8.54 9.79 -18.42
CA ALA A 105 -8.79 10.84 -19.41
C ALA A 105 -7.52 11.29 -20.17
N LEU A 106 -6.32 10.93 -19.70
CA LEU A 106 -5.04 11.15 -20.39
C LEU A 106 -4.71 10.06 -21.42
N GLY A 107 -5.51 8.99 -21.49
CA GLY A 107 -5.32 7.90 -22.44
C GLY A 107 -4.26 6.87 -22.05
N VAL A 108 -3.91 6.78 -20.76
CA VAL A 108 -2.99 5.75 -20.24
C VAL A 108 -3.76 4.62 -19.56
N PRO A 109 -3.24 3.37 -19.52
CA PRO A 109 -3.81 2.30 -18.72
C PRO A 109 -3.80 2.65 -17.23
N VAL A 110 -4.95 2.54 -16.58
CA VAL A 110 -5.11 2.80 -15.14
C VAL A 110 -5.86 1.65 -14.48
N HIS A 111 -5.37 1.19 -13.33
CA HIS A 111 -6.11 0.30 -12.45
C HIS A 111 -6.35 0.96 -11.09
N GLN A 112 -7.63 1.05 -10.72
CA GLN A 112 -8.05 1.51 -9.40
C GLN A 112 -7.95 0.38 -8.39
N ILE A 113 -7.45 0.68 -7.20
CA ILE A 113 -7.58 -0.13 -6.00
C ILE A 113 -8.36 0.68 -4.97
N THR A 114 -9.59 0.26 -4.67
CA THR A 114 -10.33 0.80 -3.53
C THR A 114 -9.94 0.04 -2.28
N THR A 115 -9.24 0.69 -1.36
CA THR A 115 -8.72 0.05 -0.15
C THR A 115 -9.78 -0.10 0.95
N GLY A 116 -10.92 0.57 0.81
CA GLY A 116 -12.03 0.59 1.76
C GLY A 116 -11.60 1.27 3.07
N THR A 117 -11.15 0.48 4.03
CA THR A 117 -10.68 0.99 5.33
C THR A 117 -9.15 1.01 5.46
N ALA A 118 -8.43 0.40 4.51
CA ALA A 118 -6.97 0.34 4.60
C ALA A 118 -6.34 1.68 4.22
N CYS A 119 -5.48 2.18 5.12
CA CYS A 119 -4.86 3.50 5.01
C CYS A 119 -3.60 3.56 4.11
N HIS A 120 -3.26 2.45 3.43
CA HIS A 120 -2.12 2.31 2.52
C HIS A 120 -2.35 1.14 1.55
N LEU A 121 -1.58 1.11 0.45
CA LEU A 121 -1.45 -0.07 -0.41
C LEU A 121 -0.36 -1.00 0.12
N ASP A 122 -0.67 -2.29 0.25
CA ASP A 122 0.29 -3.35 0.53
C ASP A 122 0.73 -4.08 -0.74
N ALA A 123 1.73 -4.96 -0.62
CA ALA A 123 2.27 -5.70 -1.75
C ALA A 123 1.28 -6.69 -2.38
N HIS A 124 0.29 -7.19 -1.62
CA HIS A 124 -0.72 -8.13 -2.15
C HIS A 124 -1.75 -7.39 -3.02
N LEU A 125 -2.20 -6.21 -2.60
CA LEU A 125 -3.06 -5.34 -3.39
C LEU A 125 -2.38 -4.95 -4.69
N VAL A 126 -1.12 -4.51 -4.61
CA VAL A 126 -0.31 -4.19 -5.80
C VAL A 126 -0.14 -5.43 -6.68
N HIS A 127 0.11 -6.62 -6.10
CA HIS A 127 0.22 -7.86 -6.87
C HIS A 127 -1.05 -8.16 -7.68
N GLY A 128 -2.21 -8.00 -7.05
CA GLY A 128 -3.51 -8.14 -7.70
C GLY A 128 -3.68 -7.17 -8.88
N ALA A 129 -3.29 -5.91 -8.70
CA ALA A 129 -3.33 -4.89 -9.74
C ALA A 129 -2.37 -5.17 -10.89
N LEU A 130 -1.16 -5.65 -10.62
CA LEU A 130 -0.19 -6.07 -11.64
C LEU A 130 -0.74 -7.21 -12.53
N ASN A 131 -1.66 -8.04 -12.03
CA ASN A 131 -2.34 -9.06 -12.84
C ASN A 131 -3.41 -8.49 -13.78
N ARG A 132 -3.84 -7.24 -13.58
CA ARG A 132 -4.86 -6.56 -14.39
C ARG A 132 -4.26 -5.67 -15.49
N LEU A 133 -2.96 -5.39 -15.42
CA LEU A 133 -2.24 -4.56 -16.38
C LEU A 133 -1.41 -5.42 -17.34
N ASN A 134 -1.36 -5.00 -18.61
CA ASN A 134 -0.45 -5.62 -19.58
C ASN A 134 0.96 -5.04 -19.45
N LEU A 135 1.79 -5.64 -18.58
CA LEU A 135 3.13 -5.11 -18.26
C LEU A 135 4.11 -5.13 -19.45
N THR A 136 3.93 -6.01 -20.44
CA THR A 136 4.79 -6.05 -21.64
C THR A 136 4.67 -4.76 -22.47
N ASP A 137 3.55 -4.06 -22.32
CA ASP A 137 3.24 -2.84 -23.05
C ASP A 137 3.63 -1.57 -22.29
N LEU A 138 4.34 -1.69 -21.17
CA LEU A 138 4.73 -0.57 -20.32
C LEU A 138 6.25 -0.43 -20.25
N ASP A 139 6.72 0.82 -20.16
CA ASP A 139 8.10 1.16 -19.82
C ASP A 139 8.17 1.70 -18.37
N LEU A 140 7.10 2.37 -17.92
CA LEU A 140 7.00 3.04 -16.63
C LEU A 140 5.64 2.78 -16.00
N LEU A 141 5.63 2.39 -14.72
CA LEU A 141 4.45 2.21 -13.90
C LEU A 141 4.49 3.17 -12.71
N PHE A 142 3.49 4.02 -12.57
CA PHE A 142 3.28 4.77 -11.35
C PHE A 142 2.32 4.03 -10.42
N ILE A 143 2.61 4.04 -9.13
CA ILE A 143 1.68 3.64 -8.08
C ILE A 143 1.41 4.89 -7.26
N GLU A 144 0.23 5.49 -7.40
CA GLU A 144 -0.23 6.55 -6.51
C GLU A 144 -0.84 5.91 -5.28
N ASN A 145 -0.14 5.99 -4.13
CA ASN A 145 -0.60 5.40 -2.90
C ASN A 145 -1.65 6.28 -2.22
N VAL A 146 -2.38 5.71 -1.26
CA VAL A 146 -3.33 6.45 -0.43
C VAL A 146 -2.61 7.63 0.22
N GLY A 147 -3.25 8.80 0.25
CA GLY A 147 -2.72 9.98 0.92
C GLY A 147 -2.60 9.75 2.42
N ASN A 148 -1.49 9.20 2.90
CA ASN A 148 -1.22 8.97 4.30
C ASN A 148 0.28 8.83 4.55
N LEU A 149 0.78 9.53 5.57
CA LEU A 149 2.18 9.46 6.02
C LEU A 149 2.33 8.88 7.43
N VAL A 150 1.24 8.41 8.04
CA VAL A 150 1.22 7.91 9.42
C VAL A 150 1.32 6.39 9.47
N CYS A 151 0.66 5.69 8.55
CA CYS A 151 0.77 4.22 8.49
C CYS A 151 2.15 3.84 7.95
N PRO A 152 2.86 2.88 8.56
CA PRO A 152 4.11 2.38 8.00
C PRO A 152 3.82 1.70 6.66
N ALA A 153 4.13 2.40 5.57
CA ALA A 153 4.16 1.77 4.25
C ALA A 153 5.37 0.83 4.24
N SER A 154 5.10 -0.46 4.21
CA SER A 154 6.10 -1.53 4.20
C SER A 154 5.96 -2.29 2.88
#